data_AF-A0A543HUR6-F1
#
_entry.id   AF-A0A543HUR6-F1
#
_cell.length_a   1.000
_cell.length_b   1.000
_cell.length_c   1.000
_cell.angle_alpha   90.00
_cell.angle_beta   90.00
_cell.angle_gamma   90.00
#
_symmetry.space_group_name_H-M   'P 1'
#
loop_
_entity.id
_entity.type
_entity.pdbx_description
1 polymer ?
#
loop_
_entity_poly.entity_id
_entity_poly.type
_entity_poly.pdbx_seq_one_letter_code
_entity_poly.pdbx_strand_id
1 'polypeptide(L)'
;MQPRAAVADVVRVVARQHTRMRGLVCEVAQTTGAERAAASRWLSHYVVLHTVAEQLGLSREPSADVQRVVPRNGLLLELALGLAAAPPLEEAAICRCAAALEEAVVQHARAQERTILPRLLASWRAADLLRAGAAFEAADLLFDRGPSEQSEPTTPSAPPTPFTPIAPVAPTEVTWRRAVADIERLLGSGDDQQSRRDPRSVQPPAARTEMTTAATVAVTPTATVTTAVRRT
;
A
#
# COMPACT_ATOMS: atom_id res chain seq x y z
N MET A 1 3.95 21.56 -3.73
CA MET A 1 3.89 20.36 -4.61
C MET A 1 2.61 20.39 -5.41
N GLN A 2 2.67 20.04 -6.71
CA GLN A 2 1.49 20.05 -7.58
C GLN A 2 0.62 18.80 -7.34
N PRO A 3 -0.71 18.93 -7.17
CA PRO A 3 -1.63 17.80 -6.92
C PRO A 3 -1.53 16.66 -7.95
N ARG A 4 -1.18 16.97 -9.21
CA ARG A 4 -1.02 15.99 -10.28
C ARG A 4 0.14 15.01 -10.07
N ALA A 5 1.21 15.43 -9.38
CA ALA A 5 2.34 14.55 -9.09
C ALA A 5 1.95 13.48 -8.06
N ALA A 6 1.30 13.89 -6.96
CA ALA A 6 0.81 12.98 -5.92
C ALA A 6 -0.18 11.93 -6.46
N VAL A 7 -1.03 12.33 -7.41
CA VAL A 7 -1.96 11.44 -8.13
C VAL A 7 -1.21 10.38 -8.94
N ALA A 8 -0.24 10.79 -9.75
CA ALA A 8 0.55 9.87 -10.56
C ALA A 8 1.35 8.89 -9.67
N ASP A 9 1.81 9.36 -8.51
CA ASP A 9 2.60 8.55 -7.58
C ASP A 9 1.80 7.42 -6.94
N VAL A 10 0.60 7.67 -6.42
CA VAL A 10 -0.20 6.61 -5.77
C VAL A 10 -0.63 5.52 -6.75
N VAL A 11 -1.07 5.88 -7.96
CA VAL A 11 -1.47 4.91 -8.99
C VAL A 11 -0.28 4.05 -9.41
N ARG A 12 0.87 4.69 -9.64
CA ARG A 12 2.10 4.03 -10.04
C ARG A 12 2.55 3.02 -8.98
N VAL A 13 2.50 3.43 -7.71
CA VAL A 13 2.85 2.56 -6.58
C VAL A 13 1.91 1.37 -6.50
N VAL A 14 0.60 1.58 -6.45
CA VAL A 14 -0.37 0.49 -6.32
C VAL A 14 -0.27 -0.51 -7.49
N ALA A 15 -0.18 -0.02 -8.73
CA ALA A 15 -0.01 -0.87 -9.90
C ALA A 15 1.31 -1.67 -9.88
N ARG A 16 2.38 -1.07 -9.36
CA ARG A 16 3.66 -1.76 -9.14
C ARG A 16 3.50 -2.89 -8.11
N GLN A 17 2.82 -2.63 -7.00
CA GLN A 17 2.58 -3.66 -5.98
C GLN A 17 1.74 -4.83 -6.51
N HIS A 18 0.69 -4.55 -7.28
CA HIS A 18 -0.10 -5.60 -7.94
C HIS A 18 0.74 -6.43 -8.90
N THR A 19 1.64 -5.78 -9.64
CA THR A 19 2.56 -6.47 -10.54
C THR A 19 3.54 -7.35 -9.77
N ARG A 20 4.06 -6.87 -8.65
CA ARG A 20 4.94 -7.66 -7.76
C ARG A 20 4.21 -8.84 -7.14
N MET A 21 2.96 -8.68 -6.67
CA MET A 21 2.15 -9.81 -6.18
C MET A 21 1.96 -10.88 -7.25
N ARG A 22 1.62 -10.50 -8.49
CA ARG A 22 1.52 -11.44 -9.63
C ARG A 22 2.84 -12.15 -9.93
N GLY A 23 3.97 -11.43 -9.83
CA GLY A 23 5.31 -12.02 -9.97
C GLY A 23 5.60 -13.07 -8.90
N LEU A 24 5.28 -12.79 -7.63
CA LEU A 24 5.48 -13.72 -6.53
C LEU A 24 4.58 -14.96 -6.64
N VAL A 25 3.34 -14.81 -7.12
CA VAL A 25 2.47 -15.96 -7.45
C VAL A 25 3.11 -16.84 -8.52
N CYS A 26 3.64 -16.24 -9.58
CA CYS A 26 4.32 -16.94 -10.64
C CYS A 26 5.57 -17.69 -10.12
N GLU A 27 6.33 -17.08 -9.21
CA GLU A 27 7.50 -17.70 -8.57
C GLU A 27 7.10 -18.95 -7.77
N VAL A 28 6.01 -18.91 -7.01
CA VAL A 28 5.47 -20.08 -6.28
C VAL A 28 5.09 -21.21 -7.25
N ALA A 29 4.48 -20.88 -8.39
CA ALA A 29 4.07 -21.86 -9.39
C ALA A 29 5.27 -22.51 -10.10
N GLN A 30 6.38 -21.78 -10.27
CA GLN A 30 7.56 -22.22 -11.02
C GLN A 30 8.61 -22.94 -10.15
N THR A 31 8.54 -22.78 -8.83
CA THR A 31 9.47 -23.41 -7.87
C THR A 31 8.89 -24.73 -7.32
N THR A 32 9.72 -25.56 -6.67
CA THR A 32 9.33 -26.84 -6.04
C THR A 32 9.96 -27.00 -4.66
N GLY A 33 9.46 -27.93 -3.84
CA GLY A 33 10.05 -28.28 -2.54
C GLY A 33 10.28 -27.08 -1.61
N ALA A 34 11.50 -26.98 -1.09
CA ALA A 34 11.89 -25.92 -0.14
C ALA A 34 11.83 -24.51 -0.76
N GLU A 35 12.14 -24.38 -2.05
CA GLU A 35 12.07 -23.10 -2.77
C GLU A 35 10.62 -22.63 -2.89
N ARG A 36 9.70 -23.53 -3.23
CA ARG A 36 8.26 -23.23 -3.27
C ARG A 36 7.74 -22.77 -1.90
N ALA A 37 8.17 -23.45 -0.84
CA ALA A 37 7.82 -23.07 0.52
C ALA A 37 8.39 -21.69 0.90
N ALA A 38 9.58 -21.33 0.42
CA ALA A 38 10.15 -20.00 0.64
C ALA A 38 9.39 -18.93 -0.15
N ALA A 39 9.14 -19.16 -1.44
CA ALA A 39 8.36 -18.26 -2.30
C ALA A 39 6.95 -18.04 -1.75
N SER A 40 6.30 -19.08 -1.21
CA SER A 40 4.95 -18.97 -0.64
C SER A 40 4.91 -18.11 0.62
N ARG A 41 5.94 -18.20 1.47
CA ARG A 41 6.11 -17.31 2.63
C ARG A 41 6.32 -15.86 2.20
N TRP A 42 7.15 -15.62 1.18
CA TRP A 42 7.37 -14.28 0.64
C TRP A 42 6.10 -13.67 0.03
N LEU A 43 5.37 -14.45 -0.76
CA LEU A 43 4.06 -14.06 -1.31
C LEU A 43 3.08 -13.70 -0.21
N SER A 44 2.91 -14.58 0.79
CA SER A 44 2.03 -14.32 1.93
C SER A 44 2.41 -13.04 2.67
N HIS A 45 3.71 -12.88 2.98
CA HIS A 45 4.22 -11.69 3.65
C HIS A 45 3.90 -10.41 2.89
N TYR A 46 4.11 -10.40 1.57
CA TYR A 46 3.86 -9.21 0.76
C TYR A 46 2.37 -8.86 0.69
N VAL A 47 1.50 -9.85 0.56
CA VAL A 47 0.04 -9.63 0.56
C VAL A 47 -0.43 -9.03 1.89
N VAL A 48 0.12 -9.47 3.02
CA VAL A 48 -0.19 -8.87 4.33
C VAL A 48 0.24 -7.40 4.37
N LEU A 49 1.49 -7.09 3.97
CA LEU A 49 1.98 -5.70 3.94
C LEU A 49 1.14 -4.80 3.04
N HIS A 50 0.78 -5.28 1.85
CA HIS A 50 -0.10 -4.57 0.93
C HIS A 50 -1.47 -4.30 1.58
N THR A 51 -2.11 -5.31 2.16
CA THR A 51 -3.42 -5.16 2.81
C THR A 51 -3.37 -4.17 4.00
N VAL A 52 -2.29 -4.18 4.78
CA VAL A 52 -2.09 -3.20 5.87
C VAL A 52 -1.93 -1.79 5.32
N ALA A 53 -1.13 -1.61 4.27
CA ALA A 53 -0.97 -0.31 3.62
C ALA A 53 -2.29 0.22 3.06
N GLU A 54 -3.13 -0.64 2.50
CA GLU A 54 -4.47 -0.25 2.06
C GLU A 54 -5.33 0.20 3.25
N GLN A 55 -5.36 -0.56 4.35
CA GLN A 55 -6.16 -0.18 5.51
C GLN A 55 -5.72 1.15 6.13
N LEU A 56 -4.41 1.37 6.26
CA LEU A 56 -3.88 2.62 6.81
C LEU A 56 -4.08 3.79 5.83
N GLY A 57 -3.69 3.58 4.57
CA GLY A 57 -3.73 4.58 3.52
C GLY A 57 -5.14 4.99 3.13
N LEU A 58 -6.10 4.07 3.18
CA LEU A 58 -7.49 4.25 2.73
C LEU A 58 -8.49 4.38 3.89
N SER A 59 -8.02 4.38 5.14
CA SER A 59 -8.82 4.51 6.37
C SER A 59 -9.80 5.69 6.40
N ARG A 60 -9.51 6.75 5.65
CA ARG A 60 -10.32 7.98 5.57
C ARG A 60 -11.43 7.92 4.54
N GLU A 61 -11.53 6.87 3.73
CA GLU A 61 -12.59 6.74 2.73
C GLU A 61 -13.83 6.07 3.35
N PRO A 62 -14.94 6.81 3.53
CA PRO A 62 -16.16 6.24 4.10
C PRO A 62 -16.97 5.42 3.08
N SER A 63 -16.61 5.44 1.79
CA SER A 63 -17.36 4.73 0.76
C SER A 63 -17.38 3.22 0.98
N ALA A 64 -18.59 2.67 1.04
CA ALA A 64 -18.83 1.23 1.08
C ALA A 64 -18.22 0.49 -0.13
N ASP A 65 -18.00 1.16 -1.26
CA ASP A 65 -17.35 0.56 -2.42
C ASP A 65 -15.86 0.32 -2.17
N VAL A 66 -15.20 1.24 -1.44
CA VAL A 66 -13.80 1.08 -1.05
C VAL A 66 -13.68 0.03 0.04
N GLN A 67 -14.57 0.03 1.03
CA GLN A 67 -14.57 -0.98 2.09
C GLN A 67 -14.89 -2.40 1.59
N ARG A 68 -15.60 -2.54 0.46
CA ARG A 68 -15.85 -3.84 -0.18
C ARG A 68 -14.61 -4.40 -0.87
N VAL A 69 -13.75 -3.55 -1.41
CA VAL A 69 -12.50 -3.96 -2.09
C VAL A 69 -11.34 -4.06 -1.10
N VAL A 70 -11.35 -3.24 -0.05
CA VAL A 70 -10.35 -3.23 1.03
C VAL A 70 -11.05 -3.59 2.35
N PRO A 71 -11.62 -4.80 2.46
CA PRO A 71 -12.22 -5.23 3.71
C PRO A 71 -11.13 -5.45 4.76
N ARG A 72 -11.48 -5.18 6.03
CA ARG A 72 -10.55 -5.38 7.15
C ARG A 72 -10.08 -6.83 7.27
N ASN A 73 -10.96 -7.76 6.91
CA ASN A 73 -10.73 -9.20 6.79
C ASN A 73 -11.23 -9.64 5.41
N GLY A 74 -10.36 -9.59 4.41
CA GLY A 74 -10.69 -9.93 3.03
C GLY A 74 -10.22 -11.32 2.62
N LEU A 75 -10.85 -11.85 1.58
CA LEU A 75 -10.45 -13.10 0.92
C LEU A 75 -8.94 -13.14 0.61
N LEU A 76 -8.37 -12.01 0.17
CA LEU A 76 -6.95 -11.91 -0.16
C LEU A 76 -6.06 -12.16 1.08
N LEU A 77 -6.40 -11.56 2.21
CA LEU A 77 -5.69 -11.74 3.48
C LEU A 77 -5.89 -13.16 4.01
N GLU A 78 -7.12 -13.69 3.98
CA GLU A 78 -7.42 -15.06 4.42
C GLU A 78 -6.62 -16.10 3.63
N LEU A 79 -6.54 -15.96 2.30
CA LEU A 79 -5.76 -16.85 1.44
C LEU A 79 -4.26 -16.73 1.69
N ALA A 80 -3.74 -15.52 1.89
CA ALA A 80 -2.33 -15.32 2.22
C ALA A 80 -1.96 -15.97 3.56
N LEU A 81 -2.83 -15.85 4.57
CA LEU A 81 -2.62 -16.46 5.87
C LEU A 81 -2.73 -17.99 5.79
N GLY A 82 -3.69 -18.49 5.03
CA GLY A 82 -3.81 -19.92 4.73
C GLY A 82 -2.56 -20.47 4.06
N LEU A 83 -1.98 -19.71 3.12
CA LEU A 83 -0.72 -20.05 2.46
C LEU A 83 0.48 -20.05 3.43
N ALA A 84 0.55 -19.11 4.39
CA ALA A 84 1.58 -19.10 5.43
C ALA A 84 1.43 -20.24 6.44
N ALA A 85 0.20 -20.66 6.72
CA ALA A 85 -0.10 -21.76 7.64
C ALA A 85 0.03 -23.15 6.99
N ALA A 86 0.08 -23.22 5.64
CA ALA A 86 0.23 -24.47 4.93
C ALA A 86 1.53 -25.19 5.33
N PRO A 87 1.50 -26.51 5.59
CA PRO A 87 2.70 -27.25 5.92
C PRO A 87 3.75 -27.07 4.80
N PRO A 88 5.00 -26.69 5.13
CA PRO A 88 5.99 -26.28 4.12
C PRO A 88 6.40 -27.39 3.15
N LEU A 89 5.99 -28.64 3.40
CA LEU A 89 6.28 -29.79 2.53
C LEU A 89 5.01 -30.35 1.86
N GLU A 90 3.83 -29.79 2.11
CA GLU A 90 2.60 -30.22 1.44
C GLU A 90 2.39 -29.44 0.14
N GLU A 91 3.13 -29.82 -0.90
CA GLU A 91 3.13 -29.12 -2.20
C GLU A 91 1.73 -28.95 -2.79
N ALA A 92 0.88 -29.97 -2.68
CA ALA A 92 -0.48 -29.91 -3.20
C ALA A 92 -1.32 -28.83 -2.52
N ALA A 93 -1.15 -28.62 -1.21
CA ALA A 93 -1.82 -27.54 -0.50
C ALA A 93 -1.29 -26.17 -0.93
N ILE A 94 0.04 -26.02 -1.00
CA ILE A 94 0.68 -24.77 -1.44
C ILE A 94 0.19 -24.38 -2.84
N CYS A 95 0.17 -25.31 -3.80
CA CYS A 95 -0.30 -25.03 -5.16
C CYS A 95 -1.78 -24.64 -5.21
N ARG A 96 -2.67 -25.31 -4.46
CA ARG A 96 -4.09 -24.93 -4.40
C ARG A 96 -4.28 -23.53 -3.82
N CYS A 97 -3.60 -23.23 -2.71
CA CYS A 97 -3.66 -21.92 -2.08
C CYS A 97 -3.08 -20.82 -3.00
N ALA A 98 -1.95 -21.08 -3.66
CA ALA A 98 -1.34 -20.15 -4.59
C ALA A 98 -2.23 -19.86 -5.82
N ALA A 99 -2.87 -20.88 -6.39
CA ALA A 99 -3.81 -20.70 -7.50
C ALA A 99 -5.07 -19.90 -7.08
N ALA A 100 -5.61 -20.17 -5.90
CA ALA A 100 -6.71 -19.37 -5.36
C ALA A 100 -6.28 -17.90 -5.11
N LEU A 101 -5.05 -17.71 -4.62
CA LEU A 101 -4.50 -16.39 -4.37
C LEU A 101 -4.19 -15.64 -5.67
N GLU A 102 -3.78 -16.32 -6.74
CA GLU A 102 -3.60 -15.75 -8.07
C GLU A 102 -4.88 -15.06 -8.56
N GLU A 103 -5.98 -15.80 -8.58
CA GLU A 103 -7.27 -15.29 -9.03
C GLU A 103 -7.72 -14.12 -8.13
N ALA A 104 -7.57 -14.26 -6.81
CA ALA A 104 -7.90 -13.20 -5.86
C ALA A 104 -7.06 -11.93 -6.10
N VAL A 105 -5.75 -12.03 -6.33
CA VAL A 105 -4.87 -10.88 -6.65
C VAL A 105 -5.32 -10.21 -7.95
N VAL A 106 -5.65 -10.98 -8.98
CA VAL A 106 -6.10 -10.43 -10.27
C VAL A 106 -7.43 -9.69 -10.12
N GLN A 107 -8.39 -10.27 -9.41
CA GLN A 107 -9.69 -9.65 -9.16
C GLN A 107 -9.55 -8.39 -8.29
N HIS A 108 -8.77 -8.47 -7.21
CA HIS A 108 -8.46 -7.35 -6.32
C HIS A 108 -7.83 -6.19 -7.09
N ALA A 109 -6.74 -6.46 -7.82
CA ALA A 109 -6.03 -5.46 -8.60
C ALA A 109 -6.95 -4.78 -9.62
N ARG A 110 -7.77 -5.56 -10.34
CA ARG A 110 -8.73 -5.01 -11.31
C ARG A 110 -9.79 -4.15 -10.64
N ALA A 111 -10.35 -4.59 -9.52
CA ALA A 111 -11.36 -3.84 -8.79
C ALA A 111 -10.79 -2.51 -8.29
N GLN A 112 -9.58 -2.54 -7.72
CA GLN A 112 -8.93 -1.36 -7.19
C GLN A 112 -8.51 -0.39 -8.30
N GLU A 113 -7.84 -0.87 -9.35
CA GLU A 113 -7.34 -0.04 -10.45
C GLU A 113 -8.45 0.57 -11.31
N ARG A 114 -9.53 -0.17 -11.58
CA ARG A 114 -10.60 0.29 -12.49
C ARG A 114 -11.73 1.01 -11.77
N THR A 115 -11.96 0.71 -10.49
CA THR A 115 -13.12 1.22 -9.77
C THR A 115 -12.72 2.14 -8.62
N ILE A 116 -11.76 1.74 -7.78
CA ILE A 116 -11.46 2.44 -6.53
C ILE A 116 -10.53 3.63 -6.77
N LEU A 117 -9.35 3.41 -7.38
CA LEU A 117 -8.36 4.46 -7.62
C LEU A 117 -8.95 5.65 -8.37
N PRO A 118 -9.66 5.49 -9.52
CA PRO A 118 -10.23 6.64 -10.23
C PRO A 118 -11.17 7.49 -9.36
N ARG A 119 -11.92 6.86 -8.45
CA ARG A 119 -12.85 7.56 -7.55
C ARG A 119 -12.11 8.32 -6.46
N LEU A 120 -11.13 7.67 -5.82
CA LEU A 120 -10.25 8.33 -4.85
C LEU A 120 -9.56 9.53 -5.47
N LEU A 121 -9.01 9.39 -6.68
CA LEU A 121 -8.36 10.51 -7.39
C LEU A 121 -9.31 11.67 -7.70
N ALA A 122 -10.60 11.40 -7.90
CA ALA A 122 -11.60 12.42 -8.19
C ALA A 122 -12.10 13.14 -6.93
N SER A 123 -12.14 12.46 -5.77
CA SER A 123 -12.74 13.00 -4.54
C SER A 123 -11.73 13.43 -3.47
N TRP A 124 -10.52 12.87 -3.47
CA TRP A 124 -9.56 13.08 -2.39
C TRP A 124 -8.73 14.34 -2.54
N ARG A 125 -8.34 14.89 -1.39
CA ARG A 125 -7.36 15.98 -1.32
C ARG A 125 -5.97 15.43 -1.56
N ALA A 126 -5.08 16.28 -2.07
CA ALA A 126 -3.68 15.91 -2.31
C ALA A 126 -2.98 15.35 -1.06
N ALA A 127 -3.30 15.85 0.14
CA ALA A 127 -2.73 15.36 1.39
C ALA A 127 -3.14 13.91 1.72
N ASP A 128 -4.38 13.53 1.41
CA ASP A 128 -4.86 12.16 1.63
C ASP A 128 -4.25 11.20 0.61
N LEU A 129 -4.11 11.64 -0.66
CA LEU A 129 -3.40 10.88 -1.70
C LEU A 129 -1.92 10.66 -1.38
N LEU A 130 -1.23 11.69 -0.86
CA LEU A 130 0.16 11.58 -0.42
C LEU A 130 0.31 10.59 0.74
N ARG A 131 -0.62 10.61 1.70
CA ARG A 131 -0.63 9.67 2.82
C ARG A 131 -0.85 8.24 2.37
N ALA A 132 -1.81 8.01 1.47
CA ALA A 132 -2.02 6.69 0.89
C ALA A 132 -0.78 6.21 0.14
N GLY A 133 -0.22 7.05 -0.74
CA GLY A 133 1.02 6.75 -1.45
C GLY A 133 2.17 6.38 -0.51
N ALA A 134 2.36 7.14 0.57
CA ALA A 134 3.38 6.88 1.57
C ALA A 134 3.18 5.53 2.29
N ALA A 135 1.93 5.16 2.62
CA ALA A 135 1.63 3.87 3.24
C ALA A 135 2.00 2.71 2.31
N PHE A 136 1.67 2.81 1.02
CA PHE A 136 2.04 1.79 0.04
C PHE A 136 3.54 1.73 -0.22
N GLU A 137 4.23 2.87 -0.33
CA GLU A 137 5.70 2.89 -0.44
C GLU A 137 6.38 2.28 0.79
N ALA A 138 5.85 2.53 1.99
CA ALA A 138 6.35 1.91 3.22
C ALA A 138 6.24 0.38 3.20
N ALA A 139 5.14 -0.18 2.65
CA ALA A 139 5.00 -1.62 2.47
C ALA A 139 6.07 -2.21 1.52
N ASP A 140 6.38 -1.54 0.40
CA ASP A 140 7.46 -1.96 -0.50
C ASP A 140 8.83 -1.91 0.19
N LEU A 141 9.11 -0.84 0.93
CA LEU A 141 10.36 -0.69 1.68
C LEU A 141 10.55 -1.76 2.75
N LEU A 142 9.48 -2.15 3.46
CA LEU A 142 9.54 -3.23 4.44
C LEU A 142 9.76 -4.58 3.78
N PHE A 143 9.09 -4.83 2.66
CA PHE A 143 9.28 -6.06 1.90
C PHE A 143 10.73 -6.19 1.39
N ASP A 144 11.29 -5.13 0.81
CA ASP A 144 12.65 -5.13 0.27
C ASP A 144 13.73 -5.30 1.35
N ARG A 145 13.44 -4.92 2.60
CA ARG A 145 14.32 -5.20 3.76
C ARG A 145 14.26 -6.67 4.21
N GLY A 146 13.23 -7.39 3.79
CA GLY A 146 12.91 -8.74 4.23
C GLY A 146 12.40 -8.80 5.67
N PRO A 147 11.85 -9.96 6.08
CA PRO A 147 11.54 -10.20 7.48
C PRO A 147 12.83 -10.10 8.27
N SER A 148 12.96 -9.05 9.09
CA SER A 148 14.12 -8.93 9.97
C SER A 148 14.20 -10.17 10.84
N GLU A 149 15.33 -10.87 10.81
CA GLU A 149 15.72 -11.84 11.84
C GLU A 149 15.94 -11.08 13.16
N GLN A 150 14.87 -10.52 13.73
CA GLN A 150 14.89 -10.11 15.12
C GLN A 150 14.55 -11.36 15.93
N SER A 151 15.61 -12.13 16.15
CA SER A 151 15.79 -13.04 17.27
C SER A 151 15.37 -12.33 18.55
N GLU A 152 14.11 -12.43 18.94
CA GLU A 152 13.82 -12.47 20.35
C GLU A 152 14.33 -13.83 20.85
N PRO A 153 15.08 -13.89 21.96
CA PRO A 153 15.39 -15.17 22.58
C PRO A 153 14.06 -15.75 23.05
N THR A 154 13.51 -16.69 22.28
CA THR A 154 12.41 -17.54 22.75
C THR A 154 12.95 -18.31 23.94
N THR A 155 12.65 -17.85 25.15
CA THR A 155 12.80 -18.65 26.36
C THR A 155 12.14 -20.00 26.08
N PRO A 156 12.83 -21.14 26.30
CA PRO A 156 12.29 -22.44 25.96
C PRO A 156 11.02 -22.68 26.77
N SER A 157 9.87 -22.58 26.11
CA SER A 157 8.58 -22.92 26.67
C SER A 157 8.47 -24.44 26.73
N ALA A 158 8.03 -24.95 27.88
CA ALA A 158 7.91 -26.35 28.23
C ALA A 158 7.25 -27.23 27.13
N PRO A 159 7.54 -28.54 27.08
CA PRO A 159 7.05 -29.43 26.03
C PRO A 159 5.52 -29.40 25.92
N PRO A 160 4.97 -29.40 24.69
CA PRO A 160 3.53 -29.33 24.49
C PRO A 160 2.85 -30.62 24.96
N THR A 161 1.81 -30.46 25.77
CA THR A 161 0.84 -31.51 26.08
C THR A 161 0.07 -31.92 24.81
N PRO A 162 -0.23 -33.21 24.62
CA PRO A 162 -0.94 -33.67 23.44
C PRO A 162 -2.44 -33.36 23.59
N PHE A 163 -3.06 -32.95 22.48
CA PHE A 163 -4.51 -32.71 22.30
C PHE A 163 -5.10 -31.40 22.83
N THR A 164 -4.75 -30.29 22.18
CA THR A 164 -5.68 -29.16 22.04
C THR A 164 -5.57 -28.62 20.61
N PRO A 165 -6.67 -28.50 19.84
CA PRO A 165 -6.64 -27.80 18.56
C PRO A 165 -6.26 -26.34 18.82
N ILE A 166 -5.06 -25.93 18.40
CA ILE A 166 -4.64 -24.54 18.48
C ILE A 166 -5.35 -23.79 17.36
N ALA A 167 -6.24 -22.88 17.73
CA ALA A 167 -6.91 -21.99 16.80
C ALA A 167 -5.86 -21.14 16.04
N PRO A 168 -5.84 -21.12 14.70
CA PRO A 168 -4.83 -20.41 13.89
C PRO A 168 -4.97 -18.87 13.90
N VAL A 169 -5.72 -18.31 14.86
CA VAL A 169 -6.02 -16.87 14.94
C VAL A 169 -4.87 -16.08 15.60
N ALA A 170 -4.17 -16.68 16.56
CA ALA A 170 -3.12 -15.99 17.33
C ALA A 170 -1.87 -15.57 16.51
N PRO A 171 -1.35 -16.38 15.55
CA PRO A 171 -0.19 -15.98 14.75
C PRO A 171 -0.54 -14.85 13.76
N THR A 172 -1.76 -14.89 13.22
CA THR A 172 -2.30 -13.93 12.26
C THR A 172 -2.35 -12.52 12.84
N GLU A 173 -2.88 -12.38 14.05
CA GLU A 173 -3.02 -11.09 14.71
C GLU A 173 -1.67 -10.49 15.10
N VAL A 174 -0.67 -11.32 15.42
CA VAL A 174 0.70 -10.85 15.74
C VAL A 174 1.40 -10.33 14.48
N THR A 175 1.38 -11.08 13.38
CA THR A 175 1.96 -10.65 12.10
C THR A 175 1.30 -9.37 11.60
N TRP A 176 -0.04 -9.29 11.70
CA TRP A 176 -0.79 -8.09 11.35
C TRP A 176 -0.39 -6.89 12.21
N ARG A 177 -0.40 -7.02 13.55
CA ARG A 177 -0.06 -5.92 14.46
C ARG A 177 1.38 -5.44 14.27
N ARG A 178 2.32 -6.35 14.02
CA ARG A 178 3.71 -5.99 13.71
C ARG A 178 3.80 -5.19 12.41
N ALA A 179 3.15 -5.67 11.34
CA ALA A 179 3.11 -4.96 10.05
C ALA A 179 2.49 -3.56 10.17
N VAL A 180 1.41 -3.41 10.94
CA VAL A 180 0.82 -2.10 11.24
C VAL A 180 1.85 -1.20 11.93
N ALA A 181 2.46 -1.66 13.02
CA ALA A 181 3.41 -0.86 13.79
C ALA A 181 4.64 -0.45 12.96
N ASP A 182 5.14 -1.32 12.08
CA ASP A 182 6.29 -1.03 11.23
C ASP A 182 5.97 -0.01 10.13
N ILE A 183 4.79 -0.11 9.51
CA ILE A 183 4.33 0.89 8.53
C ILE A 183 4.08 2.23 9.22
N GLU A 184 3.40 2.25 10.36
CA GLU A 184 3.17 3.46 11.15
C GLU A 184 4.49 4.11 11.60
N ARG A 185 5.50 3.31 12.01
CA ARG A 185 6.84 3.82 12.35
C ARG A 185 7.49 4.52 11.16
N LEU A 186 7.41 3.94 9.95
CA LEU A 186 7.95 4.55 8.74
C LEU A 186 7.21 5.84 8.37
N LEU A 187 5.88 5.87 8.54
CA LEU A 187 5.06 7.05 8.33
C LEU A 187 5.39 8.18 9.33
N GLY A 188 5.62 7.85 10.60
CA GLY A 188 6.00 8.81 11.64
C GLY A 188 7.45 9.28 11.58
N SER A 189 8.37 8.43 11.11
CA SER A 189 9.80 8.79 10.95
C SER A 189 10.07 9.77 9.80
N GLY A 190 9.07 10.03 8.95
CA GLY A 190 9.16 10.99 7.86
C GLY A 190 9.13 12.46 8.31
N ASP A 191 8.45 12.77 9.43
CA ASP A 191 8.31 14.15 9.92
C ASP A 191 9.59 14.67 10.62
N ASP A 192 10.42 13.79 11.17
CA ASP A 192 11.66 14.15 11.88
C ASP A 192 12.86 14.42 10.96
N GLN A 193 12.87 13.90 9.73
CA GLN A 193 13.95 14.18 8.77
C GLN A 193 13.72 15.47 7.97
N GLN A 194 12.48 15.92 7.79
CA GLN A 194 12.19 17.15 7.05
C GLN A 194 12.41 18.41 7.90
N SER A 195 12.33 18.28 9.23
CA SER A 195 12.61 19.38 10.18
C SER A 195 14.11 19.63 10.45
N ARG A 196 15.02 18.79 9.90
CA ARG A 196 16.49 18.95 10.08
C ARG A 196 17.24 19.53 8.89
N ARG A 197 16.55 19.95 7.82
CA ARG A 197 17.17 20.78 6.77
C ARG A 197 16.98 22.27 7.08
N ASP A 198 17.94 22.74 7.88
CA ASP A 198 18.51 24.09 7.94
C ASP A 198 17.77 25.23 8.70
N PRO A 199 18.11 25.49 9.97
CA PRO A 199 17.74 26.70 10.70
C PRO A 199 18.88 27.73 10.74
N ARG A 200 19.68 27.89 9.68
CA ARG A 200 20.78 28.89 9.65
C ARG A 200 20.92 29.60 8.32
N SER A 201 20.03 30.57 8.08
CA SER A 201 20.46 31.83 7.47
C SER A 201 19.56 32.98 7.95
N VAL A 202 19.80 33.39 9.19
CA VAL A 202 19.37 34.71 9.68
C VAL A 202 20.60 35.60 9.61
N GLN A 203 20.59 36.62 8.74
CA GLN A 203 20.77 37.98 9.21
C GLN A 203 20.24 39.02 8.19
N PRO A 204 19.44 40.01 8.63
CA PRO A 204 19.07 41.16 7.82
C PRO A 204 20.17 42.22 7.81
N PRO A 205 20.12 43.19 6.88
CA PRO A 205 19.95 44.55 7.36
C PRO A 205 18.98 45.42 6.53
N ALA A 206 18.51 46.46 7.20
CA ALA A 206 17.63 47.51 6.72
C ALA A 206 18.28 48.38 5.61
N ALA A 207 17.46 48.88 4.67
CA ALA A 207 17.07 50.29 4.59
C ALA A 207 16.44 50.65 3.22
N ARG A 208 15.37 51.45 3.32
CA ARG A 208 14.97 52.58 2.44
C ARG A 208 14.47 52.35 0.99
N THR A 209 13.18 52.67 0.88
CA THR A 209 12.54 53.68 0.00
C THR A 209 12.44 53.47 -1.52
N GLU A 210 11.21 53.74 -1.99
CA GLU A 210 10.73 54.29 -3.29
C GLU A 210 9.83 53.29 -4.02
N MET A 211 8.49 53.42 -3.92
CA MET A 211 7.63 54.37 -4.64
C MET A 211 7.87 54.33 -6.16
N THR A 212 7.14 53.47 -6.89
CA THR A 212 6.74 53.75 -8.28
C THR A 212 5.50 52.93 -8.65
N THR A 213 4.50 53.66 -9.10
CA THR A 213 3.21 53.32 -9.71
C THR A 213 3.36 52.73 -11.11
N ALA A 214 2.53 51.74 -11.46
CA ALA A 214 1.92 51.51 -12.79
C ALA A 214 1.07 50.23 -12.69
N ALA A 215 -0.27 50.28 -12.66
CA ALA A 215 -1.15 50.39 -13.82
C ALA A 215 -0.73 49.49 -14.99
N THR A 216 -1.56 48.48 -15.33
CA THR A 216 -2.03 48.21 -16.70
C THR A 216 -2.87 46.92 -16.78
N VAL A 217 -4.17 47.15 -17.01
CA VAL A 217 -5.07 46.56 -18.02
C VAL A 217 -5.34 45.05 -18.07
N ALA A 218 -6.64 44.78 -18.00
CA ALA A 218 -7.34 43.53 -18.27
C ALA A 218 -7.22 43.05 -19.71
N VAL A 219 -7.11 41.73 -19.89
CA VAL A 219 -7.45 41.05 -21.14
C VAL A 219 -8.31 39.83 -20.81
N THR A 220 -9.61 39.96 -21.09
CA THR A 220 -10.55 38.85 -21.18
C THR A 220 -10.49 38.29 -22.59
N PRO A 221 -10.42 36.97 -22.80
CA PRO A 221 -10.76 36.42 -24.09
C PRO A 221 -11.88 35.36 -24.02
N THR A 222 -12.77 35.50 -25.00
CA THR A 222 -13.41 34.41 -25.76
C THR A 222 -14.73 33.84 -25.25
N ALA A 223 -15.81 34.22 -25.94
CA ALA A 223 -16.94 33.34 -26.19
C ALA A 223 -16.93 32.96 -27.68
N THR A 224 -16.66 31.68 -27.98
CA THR A 224 -16.90 31.10 -29.30
C THR A 224 -18.16 30.26 -29.20
N VAL A 225 -19.24 30.73 -29.82
CA VAL A 225 -20.44 29.95 -30.08
C VAL A 225 -20.35 29.50 -31.54
N THR A 226 -20.33 28.20 -31.79
CA THR A 226 -20.63 27.69 -33.14
C THR A 226 -21.48 26.43 -33.04
N THR A 227 -22.66 26.58 -33.62
CA THR A 227 -23.81 25.69 -33.69
C THR A 227 -23.50 24.41 -34.45
N ALA A 228 -23.89 23.26 -33.90
CA ALA A 228 -23.94 22.00 -34.62
C ALA A 228 -25.24 21.90 -35.42
N VAL A 229 -25.12 21.80 -36.74
CA VAL A 229 -26.21 21.47 -37.67
C VAL A 229 -26.46 19.97 -37.61
N ARG A 230 -27.70 19.60 -37.26
CA ARG A 230 -28.26 18.26 -37.32
C ARG A 230 -28.78 18.03 -38.75
N ARG A 231 -28.39 16.94 -39.41
CA ARG A 231 -29.16 16.38 -40.52
C ARG A 231 -29.39 14.88 -40.30
N THR A 232 -30.68 14.58 -40.43
CA THR A 232 -31.38 13.31 -40.56
C THR A 232 -30.85 12.45 -41.69
#